data_AF-A0A1W1VXX5-F1
#
_entry.id   AF-A0A1W1VXX5-F1
#
_cell.length_a   1.000
_cell.length_b   1.000
_cell.length_c   1.000
_cell.angle_alpha   90.00
_cell.angle_beta   90.00
_cell.angle_gamma   90.00
#
_symmetry.space_group_name_H-M   'P 1'
#
loop_
_entity.id
_entity.type
_entity.pdbx_description
1 polymer ?
#
loop_
_entity_poly.entity_id
_entity_poly.type
_entity_poly.pdbx_seq_one_letter_code
_entity_poly.pdbx_strand_id
1 'polypeptide(L)'
;MKKKTGDDFYLDSVALNLHSFYTAIEKIFEMIADAVDQSKPLGENWHQALLQQMASEIKLIRPPVISKTTRDELDDYRGFRHVVRNVYAFHLSPAKIAPLVESLPELFRRLQVELEGFLEFLEADG
;
A
#
# COMPACT_ATOMS: atom_id res chain seq x y z
N MET A 1 5.26 16.96 -30.95
CA MET A 1 5.45 15.52 -30.61
C MET A 1 4.08 14.86 -30.65
N LYS A 2 3.87 13.87 -31.53
CA LYS A 2 2.58 13.16 -31.64
C LYS A 2 2.46 12.19 -30.46
N LYS A 3 1.56 12.48 -29.50
CA LYS A 3 1.11 11.49 -28.51
C LYS A 3 0.46 10.34 -29.29
N LYS A 4 0.99 9.13 -29.18
CA LYS A 4 0.36 7.92 -29.72
C LYS A 4 -0.69 7.48 -28.70
N THR A 5 -1.94 7.36 -29.14
CA THR A 5 -3.09 6.92 -28.33
C THR A 5 -2.89 5.58 -27.60
N GLY A 6 -1.91 4.76 -27.99
CA GLY A 6 -1.56 3.53 -27.28
C GLY A 6 -0.82 3.72 -25.95
N ASP A 7 -0.10 4.84 -25.79
CA ASP A 7 0.65 5.12 -24.56
C ASP A 7 -0.30 5.46 -23.41
N ASP A 8 -1.42 6.14 -23.71
CA ASP A 8 -2.42 6.52 -22.71
C ASP A 8 -3.13 5.29 -22.12
N PHE A 9 -3.56 4.32 -22.95
CA PHE A 9 -4.15 3.06 -22.48
C PHE A 9 -3.19 2.21 -21.64
N TYR A 10 -1.90 2.22 -22.00
CA TYR A 10 -0.88 1.53 -21.23
C TYR A 10 -0.69 2.17 -19.85
N LEU A 11 -0.59 3.51 -19.79
CA LEU A 11 -0.45 4.25 -18.54
C LEU A 11 -1.68 4.07 -17.64
N ASP A 12 -2.88 4.06 -18.21
CA ASP A 12 -4.12 3.78 -17.46
C ASP A 12 -4.09 2.38 -16.85
N SER A 13 -3.68 1.38 -17.63
CA SER A 13 -3.57 0.00 -17.16
C SER A 13 -2.55 -0.15 -16.03
N VAL A 14 -1.38 0.49 -16.16
CA VAL A 14 -0.35 0.51 -15.11
C VAL A 14 -0.87 1.21 -13.86
N ALA A 15 -1.51 2.36 -13.99
CA ALA A 15 -2.07 3.10 -12.87
C ALA A 15 -3.16 2.31 -12.13
N LEU A 16 -4.03 1.60 -12.86
CA LEU A 16 -5.03 0.70 -12.28
C LEU A 16 -4.39 -0.48 -11.55
N ASN A 17 -3.30 -1.04 -12.08
CA ASN A 17 -2.56 -2.10 -11.39
C ASN A 17 -1.93 -1.61 -10.09
N LEU A 18 -1.29 -0.43 -10.08
CA LEU A 18 -0.72 0.17 -8.87
C LEU A 18 -1.81 0.51 -7.83
N HIS A 19 -2.95 1.03 -8.28
CA HIS A 19 -4.12 1.26 -7.43
C HIS A 19 -4.61 -0.04 -6.78
N SER A 20 -4.71 -1.11 -7.57
CA SER A 20 -5.20 -2.41 -7.13
C SER A 20 -4.22 -3.06 -6.16
N PHE A 21 -2.92 -2.96 -6.42
CA PHE A 21 -1.85 -3.39 -5.53
C PHE A 21 -2.01 -2.78 -4.14
N TYR A 22 -2.03 -1.46 -4.04
CA TYR A 22 -2.15 -0.79 -2.74
C TYR A 22 -3.48 -1.09 -2.05
N THR A 23 -4.58 -1.17 -2.81
CA THR A 23 -5.89 -1.54 -2.26
C THR A 23 -5.89 -2.96 -1.67
N ALA A 24 -5.12 -3.90 -2.23
CA ALA A 24 -4.98 -5.24 -1.67
C ALA A 24 -4.19 -5.22 -0.36
N ILE A 25 -3.10 -4.45 -0.29
CA ILE A 25 -2.31 -4.28 0.93
C ILE A 25 -3.14 -3.63 2.05
N GLU A 26 -3.91 -2.58 1.75
CA GLU A 26 -4.83 -1.97 2.71
C GLU A 26 -5.81 -2.98 3.30
N LYS A 27 -6.40 -3.84 2.47
CA LYS A 27 -7.33 -4.88 2.94
C LYS A 27 -6.67 -5.87 3.89
N ILE A 28 -5.42 -6.27 3.62
CA ILE A 28 -4.66 -7.12 4.54
C ILE A 28 -4.49 -6.43 5.89
N PHE A 29 -4.12 -5.15 5.88
CA PHE A 29 -3.95 -4.37 7.11
C PHE A 29 -5.26 -4.15 7.86
N GLU A 30 -6.38 -3.95 7.16
CA GLU A 30 -7.70 -3.91 7.78
C GLU A 30 -8.02 -5.24 8.48
N MET A 31 -7.78 -6.38 7.83
CA MET A 31 -8.00 -7.68 8.45
C MET A 31 -7.15 -7.88 9.70
N ILE A 32 -5.89 -7.44 9.70
CA ILE A 32 -5.02 -7.50 10.89
C ILE A 32 -5.55 -6.57 11.99
N ALA A 33 -5.93 -5.33 11.64
CA ALA A 33 -6.46 -4.38 12.61
C ALA A 33 -7.78 -4.86 13.26
N ASP A 34 -8.64 -5.50 12.48
CA ASP A 34 -9.92 -6.04 12.97
C ASP A 34 -9.72 -7.33 13.80
N ALA A 35 -8.87 -8.25 13.35
CA ALA A 35 -8.70 -9.56 13.98
C ALA A 35 -7.70 -9.57 15.14
N VAL A 36 -6.58 -8.86 15.01
CA VAL A 36 -5.48 -8.86 15.98
C VAL A 36 -5.57 -7.64 16.90
N ASP A 37 -5.68 -6.45 16.31
CA ASP A 37 -5.65 -5.20 17.11
C ASP A 37 -7.01 -4.90 17.77
N GLN A 38 -8.09 -5.56 17.31
CA GLN A 38 -9.48 -5.33 17.71
C GLN A 38 -9.88 -3.85 17.61
N SER A 39 -9.20 -3.10 16.75
CA SER A 39 -9.31 -1.65 16.65
C SER A 39 -8.85 -1.18 15.28
N LYS A 40 -9.82 -0.79 14.45
CA LYS A 40 -9.58 -0.15 13.17
C LYS A 40 -9.67 1.38 13.29
N PRO A 41 -8.76 2.14 12.67
CA PRO A 41 -8.86 3.60 12.64
C PRO A 41 -10.14 4.08 11.95
N LEU A 42 -10.67 5.21 12.42
CA LEU A 42 -11.89 5.83 11.92
C LEU A 42 -11.63 7.28 11.45
N GLY A 43 -12.59 7.85 10.72
CA GLY A 43 -12.54 9.23 10.22
C GLY A 43 -11.82 9.37 8.87
N GLU A 44 -11.73 10.59 8.33
CA GLU A 44 -11.28 10.82 6.94
C GLU A 44 -9.84 10.37 6.66
N ASN A 45 -8.97 10.41 7.67
CA ASN A 45 -7.54 10.03 7.56
C ASN A 45 -7.27 8.58 7.99
N TRP A 46 -8.30 7.73 8.07
CA TRP A 46 -8.15 6.37 8.57
C TRP A 46 -7.13 5.55 7.77
N HIS A 47 -7.01 5.77 6.46
CA HIS A 47 -6.04 5.10 5.60
C HIS A 47 -4.59 5.34 6.04
N GLN A 48 -4.25 6.58 6.38
CA GLN A 48 -2.92 6.94 6.86
C GLN A 48 -2.68 6.41 8.28
N ALA A 49 -3.70 6.50 9.13
CA ALA A 49 -3.64 5.96 10.48
C ALA A 49 -3.44 4.43 10.47
N LEU A 50 -4.06 3.71 9.53
CA LEU A 50 -3.90 2.27 9.38
C LEU A 50 -2.45 1.90 9.02
N LEU A 51 -1.83 2.59 8.06
CA LEU A 51 -0.41 2.42 7.73
C LEU A 51 0.49 2.65 8.95
N GLN A 52 0.22 3.71 9.71
CA GLN A 52 0.99 4.01 10.92
C GLN A 52 0.81 2.93 11.99
N GLN A 53 -0.39 2.40 12.16
CA GLN A 53 -0.70 1.34 13.10
C GLN A 53 0.01 0.03 12.76
N MET A 54 0.10 -0.34 11.48
CA MET A 54 0.84 -1.54 11.05
C MET A 54 2.35 -1.42 11.26
N ALA A 55 2.89 -0.20 11.17
CA ALA A 55 4.30 0.08 11.43
C ALA A 55 4.65 0.26 12.91
N SER A 56 3.65 0.19 13.79
CA SER A 56 3.82 0.40 15.23
C SER A 56 3.67 -0.92 15.98
N GLU A 57 4.46 -1.05 17.04
CA GLU A 57 4.27 -2.10 18.05
C GLU A 57 3.00 -1.78 18.85
N ILE A 58 2.18 -2.80 19.09
CA ILE A 58 1.10 -2.74 20.06
C ILE A 58 1.50 -3.65 21.22
N LYS A 59 1.95 -3.02 22.32
CA LYS A 59 2.48 -3.73 23.48
C LYS A 59 1.54 -4.85 23.92
N LEU A 60 2.12 -6.02 24.16
CA LEU A 60 1.41 -7.24 24.59
C LEU A 60 0.43 -7.83 23.57
N ILE A 61 0.31 -7.25 22.36
CA ILE A 61 -0.60 -7.73 21.31
C ILE A 61 0.19 -8.20 20.10
N ARG A 62 1.06 -7.35 19.55
CA ARG A 62 1.91 -7.71 18.41
C ARG A 62 3.11 -6.79 18.19
N PRO A 63 4.20 -7.30 17.58
CA PRO A 63 5.22 -6.45 17.00
C PRO A 63 4.68 -5.63 15.79
N PRO A 64 5.48 -4.69 15.25
CA PRO A 64 5.18 -4.07 13.96
C PRO A 64 5.02 -5.13 12.86
N VAL A 65 3.97 -5.01 12.05
CA VAL A 65 3.70 -5.87 10.89
C VAL A 65 4.63 -5.50 9.73
N ILE A 66 4.92 -4.20 9.59
CA ILE A 66 5.82 -3.67 8.55
C ILE A 66 6.85 -2.74 9.16
N SER A 67 7.98 -2.56 8.47
CA SER A 67 8.97 -1.56 8.88
C SER A 67 8.50 -0.13 8.59
N LYS A 68 9.15 0.85 9.23
CA LYS A 68 8.94 2.28 8.94
C LYS A 68 9.27 2.61 7.48
N THR A 69 10.29 1.97 6.90
CA THR A 69 10.66 2.17 5.50
C THR A 69 9.56 1.68 4.57
N THR A 70 9.02 0.47 4.81
CA THR A 70 7.88 -0.05 4.04
C THR A 70 6.64 0.85 4.17
N ARG A 71 6.36 1.36 5.37
CA ARG A 71 5.28 2.33 5.59
C ARG A 71 5.45 3.58 4.74
N ASP A 72 6.66 4.16 4.75
CA ASP A 72 6.94 5.39 4.00
C ASP A 72 6.81 5.19 2.50
N GLU A 73 7.33 4.08 1.97
CA GLU A 73 7.15 3.72 0.57
C GLU A 73 5.66 3.51 0.24
N LEU A 74 4.89 2.81 1.08
CA LEU A 74 3.44 2.59 0.86
C LEU A 74 2.60 3.87 0.94
N ASP A 75 3.06 4.91 1.66
CA ASP A 75 2.35 6.20 1.70
C ASP A 75 2.34 6.90 0.34
N ASP A 76 3.39 6.71 -0.48
CA ASP A 76 3.43 7.19 -1.86
C ASP A 76 2.34 6.52 -2.72
N TYR A 77 2.12 5.21 -2.53
CA TYR A 77 1.06 4.48 -3.22
C TYR A 77 -0.33 4.88 -2.71
N ARG A 78 -0.49 5.16 -1.42
CA ARG A 78 -1.71 5.74 -0.86
C ARG A 78 -2.03 7.07 -1.53
N GLY A 79 -1.04 7.97 -1.60
CA GLY A 79 -1.16 9.25 -2.27
C GLY A 79 -1.54 9.09 -3.75
N PHE A 80 -0.88 8.18 -4.45
CA PHE A 80 -1.16 7.87 -5.85
C PHE A 80 -2.58 7.35 -6.06
N ARG A 81 -3.09 6.51 -5.15
CA ARG A 81 -4.47 6.01 -5.20
C ARG A 81 -5.49 7.15 -5.25
N HIS A 82 -5.28 8.23 -4.50
CA HIS A 82 -6.13 9.41 -4.55
C HIS A 82 -6.02 10.15 -5.89
N VAL A 83 -4.83 10.20 -6.49
CA VAL A 83 -4.63 10.79 -7.83
C VAL A 83 -5.41 10.02 -8.89
N VAL A 84 -5.35 8.68 -8.88
CA VAL A 84 -6.09 7.83 -9.83
C VAL A 84 -7.60 7.95 -9.65
N ARG A 85 -8.10 8.08 -8.41
CA ARG A 85 -9.53 8.23 -8.13
C ARG A 85 -10.10 9.60 -8.53
N ASN A 86 -9.30 10.67 -8.40
CA ASN A 86 -9.76 12.03 -8.67
C ASN A 86 -9.55 12.48 -10.11
N VAL A 87 -8.56 11.91 -10.82
CA VAL A 87 -8.24 12.25 -12.20
C VAL A 87 -8.77 11.12 -13.09
N TYR A 88 -10.00 11.25 -13.56
CA TYR A 88 -10.46 10.49 -14.72
C TYR A 88 -9.48 10.73 -15.88
N ALA A 89 -8.59 9.77 -16.12
CA ALA A 89 -7.86 9.38 -17.34
C ALA A 89 -7.07 10.43 -18.16
N PHE A 90 -7.30 11.74 -18.03
CA PHE A 90 -6.88 12.64 -19.12
C PHE A 90 -5.42 13.11 -19.06
N HIS A 91 -4.72 13.03 -17.91
CA HIS A 91 -3.30 13.42 -17.81
C HIS A 91 -2.55 12.69 -16.68
N LEU A 92 -2.57 11.35 -16.65
CA LEU A 92 -1.60 10.62 -15.82
C LEU A 92 -0.18 10.94 -16.30
N SER A 93 0.65 11.46 -15.40
CA SER A 93 2.02 11.84 -15.73
C SER A 93 2.93 10.62 -15.62
N PRO A 94 3.62 10.20 -16.71
CA PRO A 94 4.60 9.11 -16.65
C PRO A 94 5.66 9.34 -15.57
N ALA A 95 6.07 10.60 -15.35
CA ALA A 95 7.04 10.98 -14.33
C ALA A 95 6.57 10.71 -12.89
N LYS A 96 5.25 10.61 -12.65
CA LYS A 96 4.69 10.22 -11.35
C LYS A 96 4.52 8.71 -11.20
N ILE A 97 4.34 7.99 -12.31
CA ILE A 97 4.11 6.54 -12.31
C ILE A 97 5.44 5.77 -12.28
N ALA A 98 6.44 6.23 -13.05
CA ALA A 98 7.71 5.52 -13.19
C ALA A 98 8.38 5.19 -11.84
N PRO A 99 8.50 6.11 -10.87
CA PRO A 99 9.12 5.78 -9.58
C PRO A 99 8.37 4.70 -8.79
N LEU A 100 7.03 4.67 -8.89
CA LEU A 100 6.20 3.65 -8.24
C LEU A 100 6.40 2.29 -8.90
N VAL A 101 6.47 2.24 -10.23
CA VAL A 101 6.72 0.98 -10.96
C VAL A 101 8.13 0.46 -10.68
N GLU A 102 9.13 1.34 -10.65
CA GLU A 102 10.53 0.97 -10.41
C GLU A 102 10.77 0.45 -8.98
N SER A 103 10.08 1.03 -7.98
CA SER A 103 10.20 0.60 -6.58
C SER A 103 9.38 -0.65 -6.24
N LEU A 104 8.31 -0.93 -7.00
CA LEU A 104 7.34 -1.99 -6.70
C LEU A 104 7.96 -3.38 -6.46
N PRO A 105 8.92 -3.90 -7.27
CA PRO A 105 9.45 -5.24 -7.05
C PRO A 105 10.16 -5.40 -5.70
N GLU A 106 10.95 -4.41 -5.30
CA GLU A 106 11.69 -4.45 -4.04
C GLU A 106 10.77 -4.21 -2.84
N LEU A 107 9.81 -3.28 -2.97
CA LEU A 107 8.77 -3.09 -1.96
C LEU A 107 7.97 -4.38 -1.74
N PHE A 108 7.54 -5.04 -2.82
CA PHE A 108 6.77 -6.27 -2.73
C PHE A 108 7.56 -7.39 -2.06
N ARG A 109 8.83 -7.60 -2.45
CA ARG A 109 9.70 -8.58 -1.82
C ARG A 109 9.84 -8.33 -0.32
N ARG A 110 10.01 -7.07 0.09
CA ARG A 110 10.12 -6.70 1.50
C ARG A 110 8.83 -6.94 2.26
N LEU A 111 7.69 -6.55 1.68
CA LEU A 111 6.37 -6.81 2.24
C LEU A 111 6.11 -8.30 2.44
N GLN A 112 6.52 -9.15 1.51
CA GLN A 112 6.37 -10.61 1.67
C GLN A 112 7.14 -11.11 2.89
N VAL A 113 8.41 -10.73 3.03
CA VAL A 113 9.24 -11.12 4.19
C VAL A 113 8.66 -10.59 5.50
N GLU A 114 8.19 -9.34 5.53
CA GLU A 114 7.59 -8.72 6.71
C GLU A 114 6.28 -9.41 7.11
N LEU A 115 5.41 -9.72 6.14
CA LEU A 115 4.16 -10.44 6.39
C LEU A 115 4.41 -11.90 6.80
N GLU A 116 5.39 -12.59 6.19
CA GLU A 116 5.80 -13.94 6.60
C GLU A 116 6.29 -13.94 8.05
N GLY A 117 7.18 -13.01 8.42
CA GLY A 117 7.64 -12.89 9.81
C GLY A 117 6.51 -12.55 10.79
N PHE A 118 5.51 -11.78 10.36
CA PHE A 118 4.33 -11.52 11.17
C PHE A 118 3.44 -12.76 11.33
N LEU A 119 3.28 -13.58 10.28
CA LEU A 119 2.54 -14.84 10.36
C LEU A 119 3.24 -15.85 11.28
N GLU A 120 4.57 -15.95 11.22
CA GLU A 120 5.34 -16.79 12.15
C GLU A 120 5.12 -16.38 13.61
N PHE A 121 5.01 -15.08 13.90
CA PHE A 121 4.64 -14.58 15.22
C PHE A 121 3.25 -15.08 15.64
N LEU A 122 2.25 -15.00 14.76
CA LEU A 122 0.88 -15.47 15.08
C LEU A 122 0.82 -16.98 15.31
N GLU A 123 1.63 -17.77 14.60
CA GLU A 123 1.72 -19.22 14.80
C GLU A 123 2.44 -19.60 16.09
N ALA A 124 3.36 -18.77 16.57
CA ALA A 124 4.11 -19.01 17.81
C ALA A 124 3.35 -18.61 19.08
N ASP A 125 2.48 -17.59 18.99
CA ASP A 125 1.65 -17.08 20.11
C ASP A 125 0.24 -17.71 20.18
N GLY A 126 -0.15 -18.52 19.17
CA GLY A 126 -1.43 -19.25 19.12
C GLY A 126 -1.41 -20.61 19.81
#